data_AF-A0A4U8SVG7-F1
#
_entry.id   AF-A0A4U8SVG7-F1
#
_cell.length_a   1.000
_cell.length_b   1.000
_cell.length_c   1.000
_cell.angle_alpha   90.00
_cell.angle_beta   90.00
_cell.angle_gamma   90.00
#
_symmetry.space_group_name_H-M   'P 1'
#
loop_
_entity.id
_entity.type
_entity.pdbx_description
1 polymer ?
#
loop_
_entity_poly.entity_id
_entity_poly.type
_entity_poly.pdbx_seq_one_letter_code
_entity_poly.pdbx_strand_id
1 'polypeptide(L)'
;MDKNLLEHICESYKNGMSWEKIYKTYGGVSIYVPKVSPNAKEHIVQEFNGYNAAFLAHKYNLSENTIREIIREARKKKRESMEK
;
A
#
# COMPACT_ATOMS: atom_id res chain seq x y z
N MET A 1 6.39 -12.11 -8.64
CA MET A 1 5.83 -10.94 -9.34
C MET A 1 6.38 -9.71 -8.65
N ASP A 2 7.07 -8.85 -9.39
CA ASP A 2 7.65 -7.62 -8.85
C ASP A 2 6.53 -6.72 -8.30
N LYS A 3 6.62 -6.36 -7.01
CA LYS A 3 5.59 -5.57 -6.31
C LYS A 3 5.50 -4.14 -6.85
N ASN A 4 6.54 -3.68 -7.56
CA ASN A 4 6.65 -2.32 -8.08
C ASN A 4 6.60 -2.28 -9.61
N LEU A 5 6.09 -3.33 -10.27
CA LEU A 5 6.03 -3.40 -11.73
C LEU A 5 5.29 -2.22 -12.36
N LEU A 6 4.20 -1.76 -11.72
CA LEU A 6 3.48 -0.57 -12.16
C LEU A 6 4.36 0.69 -12.13
N GLU A 7 5.14 0.85 -11.06
CA GLU A 7 6.07 1.97 -10.89
C GLU A 7 7.14 1.95 -11.99
N HIS A 8 7.76 0.80 -12.25
CA HIS A 8 8.75 0.63 -13.31
C HIS A 8 8.20 0.95 -14.72
N ILE A 9 6.96 0.55 -15.02
CA ILE A 9 6.30 0.91 -16.29
C ILE A 9 6.10 2.42 -16.39
N CYS A 10 5.61 3.04 -15.32
CA CYS A 10 5.40 4.49 -15.25
C CYS A 10 6.72 5.27 -15.38
N GLU A 11 7.78 4.84 -14.71
CA GLU A 11 9.11 5.45 -14.80
C GLU A 11 9.71 5.31 -16.20
N SER A 12 9.59 4.12 -16.81
CA SER A 12 10.07 3.87 -18.17
C SER A 12 9.40 4.81 -19.17
N TYR A 13 8.08 4.98 -19.06
CA TYR A 13 7.34 5.91 -19.90
C TYR A 13 7.74 7.38 -19.65
N LYS A 14 7.85 7.80 -18.38
CA LYS A 14 8.33 9.15 -18.01
C LYS A 14 9.73 9.44 -18.55
N ASN A 15 10.59 8.43 -18.60
CA ASN A 15 11.96 8.51 -19.13
C ASN A 15 12.02 8.43 -20.67
N GLY A 16 10.88 8.51 -21.37
CA GLY A 16 10.81 8.64 -22.82
C GLY A 16 10.77 7.30 -23.58
N MET A 17 10.48 6.18 -22.90
CA MET A 17 10.26 4.91 -23.60
C MET A 17 8.98 4.98 -24.45
N SER A 18 9.08 4.62 -25.74
CA SER A 18 7.91 4.57 -26.63
C SER A 18 6.93 3.47 -26.23
N TRP A 19 5.66 3.65 -26.60
CA TRP A 19 4.62 2.64 -26.36
C TRP A 19 4.93 1.30 -27.01
N GLU A 20 5.52 1.23 -28.22
CA GLU A 20 5.90 -0.06 -28.82
C GLU A 20 6.92 -0.81 -27.96
N LYS A 21 7.87 -0.09 -27.35
CA LYS A 21 8.88 -0.70 -26.48
C LYS A 21 8.27 -1.13 -25.15
N ILE A 22 7.35 -0.34 -24.58
CA ILE A 22 6.57 -0.73 -23.40
C ILE A 22 5.80 -2.03 -23.67
N TYR A 23 5.10 -2.15 -24.81
CA TYR A 23 4.36 -3.36 -25.16
C TYR A 23 5.27 -4.59 -25.34
N LYS A 24 6.45 -4.41 -25.95
CA LYS A 24 7.41 -5.51 -26.13
C LYS A 24 8.06 -5.95 -24.81
N THR A 25 8.30 -5.02 -23.89
CA THR A 25 8.98 -5.30 -22.62
C THR A 25 8.03 -5.82 -21.55
N TYR A 26 6.83 -5.24 -21.45
CA TYR A 26 5.88 -5.51 -20.37
C TYR A 26 4.58 -6.17 -20.85
N GLY A 27 4.40 -6.40 -22.15
CA GLY A 27 3.19 -7.02 -22.69
C GLY A 27 2.94 -8.42 -22.13
N GLY A 28 1.68 -8.74 -21.87
CA GLY A 28 1.26 -10.03 -21.32
C GLY A 28 1.32 -10.13 -19.80
N VAL A 29 1.82 -9.10 -19.09
CA VAL A 29 1.78 -9.07 -17.62
C VAL A 29 0.40 -8.65 -17.11
N SER A 30 -0.07 -9.28 -16.04
CA SER A 30 -1.22 -8.80 -15.26
C SER A 30 -0.72 -7.91 -14.12
N ILE A 31 -1.24 -6.69 -14.01
CA ILE A 31 -0.81 -5.74 -12.98
C ILE A 31 -1.89 -5.64 -11.93
N TYR A 32 -1.52 -5.91 -10.68
CA TYR A 32 -2.34 -5.57 -9.53
C TYR A 32 -2.04 -4.14 -9.08
N VAL A 33 -3.08 -3.31 -9.03
CA VAL A 33 -3.01 -1.96 -8.46
C VAL A 33 -3.56 -2.02 -7.03
N PRO A 34 -2.73 -1.80 -5.99
CA PRO A 34 -3.21 -1.87 -4.63
C PRO A 34 -4.16 -0.72 -4.31
N LYS A 35 -5.19 -0.99 -3.49
CA LYS A 35 -6.14 0.03 -3.01
C LYS A 35 -5.49 1.11 -2.14
N VAL A 36 -4.34 0.79 -1.55
CA VAL A 36 -3.59 1.65 -0.63
C VAL A 36 -2.10 1.55 -0.92
N SER A 37 -1.34 2.59 -0.55
CA SER A 37 0.12 2.53 -0.63
C SER A 37 0.67 1.42 0.28
N PRO A 38 1.85 0.85 -0.03
CA PRO A 38 2.51 -0.13 0.84
C PRO A 38 2.73 0.38 2.27
N ASN A 39 2.96 1.69 2.42
CA ASN A 39 3.21 2.37 3.69
C ASN A 39 1.93 2.79 4.43
N ALA A 40 0.75 2.49 3.87
CA ALA A 40 -0.52 2.93 4.46
C ALA A 40 -0.70 2.39 5.88
N LYS A 41 -0.21 1.18 6.18
CA LYS A 41 -0.32 0.59 7.53
C LYS A 41 0.43 1.42 8.57
N GLU A 42 1.66 1.82 8.27
CA GLU A 42 2.49 2.64 9.15
C GLU A 42 1.83 4.00 9.39
N HIS A 43 1.35 4.66 8.33
CA HIS A 43 0.65 5.94 8.46
C HIS A 43 -0.67 5.82 9.23
N ILE A 44 -1.45 4.76 9.00
CA ILE A 44 -2.68 4.48 9.77
C ILE A 44 -2.36 4.36 11.26
N VAL A 45 -1.29 3.66 11.63
CA VAL A 45 -0.87 3.50 13.04
C VAL A 45 -0.45 4.83 13.65
N GLN A 46 0.28 5.67 12.90
CA GLN A 46 0.76 6.98 13.37
C GLN A 46 -0.38 8.00 13.53
N GLU A 47 -1.37 7.99 12.63
CA GLU A 47 -2.48 8.92 12.63
C GLU A 47 -3.65 8.50 13.55
N PHE A 48 -3.66 7.26 14.02
CA PHE A 48 -4.77 6.75 14.82
C PHE A 48 -4.79 7.35 16.24
N ASN A 49 -5.91 8.00 16.58
CA ASN A 49 -6.07 8.71 17.86
C ASN A 49 -7.03 8.01 18.85
N GLY A 50 -7.47 6.79 18.55
CA GLY A 50 -8.42 6.03 19.38
C GLY A 50 -9.87 6.09 18.90
N TYR A 51 -10.27 7.17 18.22
CA TYR A 51 -11.66 7.43 17.84
C TYR A 51 -11.86 7.69 16.34
N ASN A 52 -10.79 7.94 15.58
CA ASN A 52 -10.85 8.32 14.16
C ASN A 52 -10.86 7.15 13.15
N ALA A 53 -11.33 5.95 13.54
CA ALA A 53 -11.33 4.78 12.65
C ALA A 53 -12.13 5.01 11.35
N ALA A 54 -13.32 5.61 11.44
CA ALA A 54 -14.16 5.92 10.28
C ALA A 54 -13.50 6.93 9.33
N PHE A 55 -12.84 7.95 9.88
CA PHE A 55 -12.10 8.93 9.09
C PHE A 55 -10.94 8.28 8.33
N LEU A 56 -10.14 7.43 9.00
CA LEU A 56 -9.03 6.73 8.36
C LEU A 56 -9.51 5.71 7.32
N ALA A 57 -10.64 5.05 7.56
CA ALA A 57 -11.27 4.15 6.60
C ALA A 57 -11.57 4.88 5.28
N HIS A 58 -12.19 6.07 5.36
CA HIS A 58 -12.42 6.91 4.19
C HIS A 58 -11.11 7.40 3.55
N LYS A 59 -10.19 7.96 4.33
CA LYS A 59 -8.90 8.51 3.85
C LYS A 59 -8.09 7.48 3.06
N TYR A 60 -8.06 6.24 3.53
CA TYR A 60 -7.28 5.17 2.95
C TYR A 60 -8.11 4.23 2.07
N ASN A 61 -9.39 4.50 1.79
CA ASN A 61 -10.24 3.60 1.01
C ASN A 61 -10.23 2.13 1.53
N LEU A 62 -10.35 1.99 2.85
CA LEU A 62 -10.39 0.72 3.57
C LEU A 62 -11.69 0.61 4.37
N SER A 63 -12.02 -0.61 4.82
CA SER A 63 -13.11 -0.78 5.78
C SER A 63 -12.68 -0.36 7.18
N GLU A 64 -13.61 0.10 8.02
CA GLU A 64 -13.34 0.35 9.44
C GLU A 64 -12.78 -0.89 10.16
N ASN A 65 -13.27 -2.08 9.80
CA ASN A 65 -12.74 -3.32 10.36
C ASN A 65 -11.26 -3.50 10.02
N THR A 66 -10.87 -3.28 8.77
CA THR A 66 -9.46 -3.35 8.33
C THR A 66 -8.59 -2.34 9.08
N ILE A 67 -9.07 -1.12 9.31
CA ILE A 67 -8.35 -0.13 10.13
C ILE A 67 -8.14 -0.68 11.56
N ARG A 68 -9.19 -1.18 12.20
CA ARG A 68 -9.10 -1.75 13.57
C ARG A 68 -8.17 -2.96 13.64
N GLU A 69 -8.15 -3.80 12.61
CA GLU A 69 -7.23 -4.93 12.50
C GLU A 69 -5.78 -4.49 12.41
N ILE A 70 -5.46 -3.52 11.55
CA ILE A 70 -4.11 -2.93 11.43
C ILE A 70 -3.64 -2.40 12.80
N ILE A 71 -4.49 -1.65 13.50
CA ILE A 71 -4.16 -1.11 14.84
C ILE A 71 -3.96 -2.24 15.86
N ARG A 72 -4.80 -3.28 15.85
CA ARG A 72 -4.68 -4.44 16.75
C ARG A 72 -3.36 -5.18 16.52
N GLU A 73 -2.99 -5.43 15.27
CA GLU A 73 -1.73 -6.08 14.92
C GLU A 73 -0.51 -5.24 15.33
N ALA A 74 -0.55 -3.93 15.09
CA ALA A 74 0.53 -3.04 15.48
C ALA A 74 0.74 -3.01 17.00
N ARG A 75 -0.34 -2.96 17.78
CA ARG A 75 -0.29 -3.03 19.25
C ARG A 75 0.26 -4.37 19.74
N LYS A 76 -0.13 -5.48 19.11
CA LYS A 76 0.39 -6.82 19.43
C LYS A 76 1.91 -6.89 19.20
N LYS A 77 2.39 -6.46 18.03
CA LYS A 77 3.82 -6.43 17.70
C LYS A 77 4.62 -5.57 18.69
N LYS A 78 4.09 -4.40 19.06
CA LYS A 78 4.73 -3.52 20.05
C LYS A 78 4.89 -4.20 21.41
N ARG A 79 3.87 -4.94 21.87
CA ARG A 79 3.94 -5.69 23.13
C ARG A 79 5.00 -6.79 23.08
N GLU A 80 5.01 -7.59 22.02
CA GLU A 80 6.00 -8.66 21.83
C GLU A 80 7.44 -8.14 21.74
N SER A 81 7.66 -6.92 21.23
CA SER A 81 8.99 -6.30 21.20
C SER A 81 9.46 -5.75 22.55
N MET A 82 8.55 -5.50 23.50
CA MET A 82 8.88 -5.02 24.84
C MET A 82 9.09 -6.17 25.85
N GLU A 83 8.64 -7.38 25.50
CA GLU A 83 8.79 -8.61 26.28
C GLU A 83 10.10 -9.38 25.95
N LYS A 84 10.88 -8.92 24.96
CA LYS A 84 12.20 -9.45 24.58
C LYS A 84 13.32 -8.53 25.05
#